data_AF-A0A1D6NQ48-F1
#
_entry.id   AF-A0A1D6NQ48-F1
#
_cell.length_a   1.000
_cell.length_b   1.000
_cell.length_c   1.000
_cell.angle_alpha   90.00
_cell.angle_beta   90.00
_cell.angle_gamma   90.00
#
_symmetry.space_group_name_H-M   'P 1'
#
loop_
_entity.id
_entity.type
_entity.pdbx_description
1 polymer ?
#
loop_
_entity_poly.entity_id
_entity_poly.type
_entity_poly.pdbx_seq_one_letter_code
_entity_poly.pdbx_strand_id
1 'polypeptide(L)' 'MLARLQVLDMSQCQNITDVGVSSILKSVPNLLELDLSYCCPVTPSMVRNFQKLPKLQALKLEAANSWPMD' A
#
# COMPACT_ATOMS: atom_id res chain seq x y z
N MET A 1 10.17 13.80 -3.14
CA MET A 1 10.66 12.40 -3.19
C MET A 1 11.16 12.02 -1.80
N LEU A 2 10.54 11.04 -1.16
CA LEU A 2 10.82 10.61 0.22
C LEU A 2 11.84 9.46 0.21
N ALA A 3 13.05 9.73 -0.30
CA ALA A 3 14.05 8.69 -0.60
C ALA A 3 14.55 7.91 0.63
N ARG A 4 14.26 8.34 1.85
CA ARG A 4 14.69 7.68 3.10
C ARG A 4 13.56 6.96 3.83
N LEU A 5 12.31 7.10 3.39
CA LEU A 5 11.19 6.47 4.07
C LEU A 5 11.24 4.95 3.84
N GLN A 6 11.30 4.19 4.92
CA GLN A 6 11.36 2.73 4.92
C GLN A 6 10.06 2.09 5.41
N VAL A 7 9.34 2.76 6.30
CA VAL A 7 8.07 2.27 6.86
C VAL A 7 7.00 3.32 6.59
N LEU A 8 5.88 2.87 6.04
CA LEU A 8 4.69 3.68 5.80
C LEU A 8 3.48 2.96 6.38
N ASP A 9 2.98 3.49 7.49
CA ASP A 9 1.75 3.03 8.10
C ASP A 9 0.61 3.97 7.68
N MET A 10 -0.38 3.41 7.00
CA MET A 10 -1.62 4.09 6.65
C MET A 10 -2.83 3.32 7.17
N SER A 11 -2.65 2.44 8.16
CA SER A 11 -3.71 1.62 8.74
C SER A 11 -4.89 2.48 9.24
N GLN A 12 -6.09 1.90 9.20
CA GLN A 12 -7.36 2.53 9.62
C GLN A 12 -7.77 3.79 8.82
N CYS A 13 -7.08 4.11 7.74
CA CYS A 13 -7.43 5.25 6.89
C CYS A 13 -8.56 4.88 5.90
N GLN A 14 -9.80 5.23 6.25
CA GLN A 14 -11.03 4.81 5.54
C GLN A 14 -11.25 5.42 4.15
N ASN A 15 -10.53 6.49 3.80
CA ASN A 15 -10.78 7.26 2.58
C ASN A 15 -9.58 7.26 1.62
N ILE A 16 -8.86 6.14 1.59
CA ILE A 16 -7.74 5.92 0.67
C ILE A 16 -8.28 5.60 -0.71
N THR A 17 -7.71 6.24 -1.73
CA THR A 17 -8.02 5.99 -3.14
C THR A 17 -6.83 5.37 -3.86
N ASP A 18 -7.10 4.57 -4.90
CA ASP A 18 -6.06 4.00 -5.78
C ASP A 18 -5.09 5.06 -6.30
N VAL A 19 -5.60 6.25 -6.65
CA VAL A 19 -4.82 7.38 -7.15
C VAL A 19 -3.89 7.93 -6.07
N GLY A 20 -4.40 8.09 -4.84
CA GLY A 20 -3.62 8.54 -3.69
C GLY A 20 -2.47 7.58 -3.38
N VAL A 21 -2.77 6.28 -3.29
CA VAL A 21 -1.74 5.25 -3.06
C VAL A 21 -0.70 5.26 -4.16
N SER A 22 -1.10 5.23 -5.43
CA SER A 22 -0.14 5.24 -6.55
C SER A 22 0.79 6.47 -6.51
N SER A 23 0.26 7.63 -6.13
CA SER A 23 1.04 8.87 -6.03
C SER A 23 2.06 8.82 -4.89
N ILE A 24 1.67 8.26 -3.73
CA ILE A 24 2.56 8.07 -2.58
C ILE A 24 3.66 7.06 -2.93
N LEU A 25 3.30 5.91 -3.49
CA LEU A 25 4.25 4.83 -3.80
C LEU A 25 5.34 5.24 -4.79
N LYS A 26 5.02 6.12 -5.75
CA LYS A 26 6.03 6.74 -6.65
C LYS A 26 7.04 7.61 -5.89
N SER A 27 6.67 8.13 -4.73
CA SER A 27 7.51 9.00 -3.92
C SER A 27 8.39 8.24 -2.91
N VAL A 28 8.17 6.94 -2.70
CA VAL A 28 8.86 6.12 -1.67
C VAL A 28 9.57 4.90 -2.28
N PRO A 29 10.57 5.09 -3.17
CA PRO A 29 11.23 3.98 -3.88
C PRO A 29 12.03 3.03 -2.98
N ASN A 30 12.30 3.42 -1.72
CA ASN A 30 13.06 2.63 -0.75
C ASN A 30 12.19 2.05 0.38
N LEU A 31 10.86 2.02 0.19
CA LEU A 31 9.94 1.49 1.18
C LEU A 31 10.18 -0.02 1.39
N LEU A 32 10.28 -0.42 2.65
CA LEU A 32 10.47 -1.79 3.13
C LEU A 32 9.17 -2.35 3.70
N GLU A 33 8.39 -1.52 4.40
CA GLU A 33 7.15 -1.93 5.05
C GLU A 33 5.99 -0.98 4.70
N LEU A 34 4.86 -1.57 4.33
CA LEU A 34 3.61 -0.88 4.06
C LEU A 34 2.47 -1.52 4.86
N ASP A 35 1.79 -0.71 5.66
CA ASP A 35 0.58 -1.12 6.37
C ASP A 35 -0.65 -0.40 5.81
N LEU A 36 -1.61 -1.19 5.33
CA LEU A 36 -2.92 -0.77 4.81
C LEU A 36 -4.06 -1.51 5.53
N SER A 37 -3.80 -2.01 6.73
CA SER A 37 -4.79 -2.76 7.49
C SER A 37 -5.95 -1.85 7.87
N TYR A 38 -7.19 -2.34 7.76
CA TYR A 38 -8.42 -1.63 8.12
C TYR A 38 -8.66 -0.32 7.35
N CYS A 39 -8.05 -0.11 6.18
CA CYS A 39 -8.22 1.10 5.39
C CYS A 39 -9.46 1.03 4.50
N CYS A 40 -9.34 0.30 3.39
CA CYS A 40 -10.36 0.15 2.37
C CYS A 40 -10.12 -1.18 1.63
N PRO A 41 -11.12 -1.69 0.89
CA PRO A 41 -10.92 -2.78 -0.06
C PRO A 41 -9.67 -2.58 -0.92
N VAL A 42 -8.79 -3.57 -0.92
CA VAL A 42 -7.61 -3.53 -1.81
C VAL A 42 -8.05 -3.92 -3.21
N THR A 43 -7.84 -3.03 -4.19
CA THR A 43 -8.18 -3.28 -5.59
C THR A 43 -7.02 -3.96 -6.33
N PRO A 44 -7.27 -4.70 -7.43
CA PRO A 44 -6.20 -5.24 -8.28
C PRO A 44 -5.24 -4.16 -8.83
N SER A 45 -5.73 -2.92 -8.98
CA SER A 45 -4.91 -1.77 -9.38
C SER A 45 -3.93 -1.35 -8.29
N MET A 46 -4.33 -1.36 -7.02
CA MET A 46 -3.43 -1.13 -5.89
C MET A 46 -2.34 -2.20 -5.81
N VAL A 47 -2.72 -3.47 -5.99
CA VAL A 47 -1.78 -4.61 -5.98
C VAL A 47 -0.68 -4.44 -7.02
N ARG A 48 -1.03 -4.04 -8.25
CA ARG A 48 -0.04 -3.74 -9.30
C ARG A 48 0.91 -2.59 -8.94
N ASN A 49 0.51 -1.67 -8.07
CA ASN A 49 1.41 -0.62 -7.60
C ASN A 49 2.36 -1.14 -6.52
N PHE A 50 1.92 -2.03 -5.63
CA PHE A 50 2.80 -2.63 -4.62
C PHE A 50 3.92 -3.44 -5.24
N GLN A 51 3.63 -4.15 -6.34
CA GLN A 51 4.63 -4.90 -7.12
C GLN A 51 5.73 -4.02 -7.73
N LYS A 52 5.52 -2.70 -7.83
CA LYS A 52 6.52 -1.76 -8.35
C LYS A 52 7.49 -1.25 -7.27
N LEU A 53 7.32 -1.66 -6.01
CA LEU A 53 8.20 -1.28 -4.91
C LEU A 53 9.34 -2.31 -4.81
N PRO A 54 10.55 -2.00 -5.32
CA PRO A 54 11.60 -3.01 -5.51
C PRO A 54 12.22 -3.51 -4.21
N LYS A 55 11.96 -2.83 -3.09
CA LYS A 55 12.53 -3.15 -1.77
C LYS A 55 11.48 -3.54 -0.74
N LEU A 56 10.20 -3.64 -1.12
CA LEU A 56 9.15 -3.97 -0.18
C LEU A 56 9.36 -5.40 0.35
N GLN A 57 9.42 -5.53 1.66
CA GLN A 57 9.64 -6.78 2.40
C GLN A 57 8.40 -7.20 3.18
N ALA A 58 7.63 -6.23 3.70
CA ALA A 58 6.40 -6.49 4.43
C ALA A 58 5.24 -5.67 3.87
N LEU A 59 4.11 -6.36 3.63
CA LEU A 59 2.84 -5.75 3.25
C LEU A 59 1.75 -6.29 4.16
N LYS A 60 1.09 -5.41 4.91
CA LYS A 60 -0.02 -5.75 5.82
C LYS A 60 -1.33 -5.22 5.27
N LEU A 61 -2.32 -6.09 5.16
CA LEU A 61 -3.65 -5.81 4.58
C LEU A 61 -4.80 -6.30 5.49
N GLU A 62 -4.57 -6.39 6.80
CA GLU A 62 -5.52 -7.05 7.71
C GLU A 62 -6.87 -6.31 7.73
N ALA A 63 -7.98 -7.04 7.60
CA ALA A 63 -9.34 -6.51 7.41
C ALA A 63 -9.64 -5.70 6.14
N ALA A 64 -8.77 -5.72 5.12
CA ALA A 64 -9.21 -5.43 3.74
C ALA A 64 -10.06 -6.61 3.23
N ASN A 65 -11.22 -6.83 3.85
CA ASN A 65 -12.09 -8.00 3.72
C ASN A 65 -12.87 -8.04 2.38
N SER A 66 -12.18 -7.90 1.26
CA SER A 66 -12.73 -8.23 -0.05
C SER A 66 -11.63 -8.47 -1.09
N TRP A 67 -10.56 -9.16 -0.71
CA TRP A 67 -9.78 -9.85 -1.74
C TRP A 67 -10.69 -10.95 -2.30
N PRO A 68 -10.97 -10.99 -3.62
CA PRO A 68 -11.77 -12.08 -4.16
C PRO A 68 -10.95 -13.36 -3.99
N MET A 69 -11.39 -14.24 -3.11
CA MET A 69 -11.15 -15.67 -3.29
C MET A 69 -12.14 -16.14 -4.37
N ASP A 70 -11.76 -15.92 -5.63
CA ASP A 70 -12.15 -16.75 -6.77
C ASP A 70 -10.86 -17.10 -7.53
#